data_AF-A0A024SMA8-F1
#
_entry.id   AF-A0A024SMA8-F1
#
_cell.length_a   1.000
_cell.length_b   1.000
_cell.length_c   1.000
_cell.angle_alpha   90.00
_cell.angle_beta   90.00
_cell.angle_gamma   90.00
#
_symmetry.space_group_name_H-M   'P 1'
#
loop_
_entity.id
_entity.type
_entity.pdbx_description
1 polymer ?
#
loop_
_entity_poly.entity_id
_entity_poly.type
_entity_poly.pdbx_seq_one_letter_code
_entity_poly.pdbx_strand_id
1 'polypeptide(L)'
;MILSKSVWTLRLTTSAQRSVARNQKRCRAFVRRLDKNNEVYYTIANKRPPKSPDAIPVRDDFFEMPDLLLDLDAEESPFVRQVDESDERRLERKWDVHPRRTQAQKQLEELRQQIAESRRKADEILSNPTNIWRLNSHDVLSAALRCQPTAIDGVEAPAPTSGSSSTPERSTSRQDPAFLKTLCRENGIPPHALQDDQVLLEWMILRYKSLHRSIANRSEPPSSPSELTAALKAQVSITGIRRLVFHSLSFEGAAKTYFLNRRHPSNDSGITEEHVPRAIRNACFQVLDQHPDKAAAHLEILGFLGNLGARLSLDGIALPPALIGLALRLSASAGIVQATSEWLHRGFEIRTWEKRASSSNDVGGALKAFTQHLSGQGIGGLCTVHDRQMLLQLLTGIDEHHSLSSESFRALSLFHLGEQSKVPTAQAYGMYKSYITLLGHLGALRTIWKEWHVSRPIVTRFLNPKDADERLEQLYEASLQIALRVAASQQLETSCPPDMELGECVAMDYHSIRPQDGDFKMNDGRGTAGSSITVTDESSLDLPSFDLPLDEWMTELEGISRQRPSSSH
;
A
#
# COMPACT_ATOMS: atom_id res chain seq x y z
N MET A 1 29.64 -15.14 -35.69
CA MET A 1 28.50 -14.56 -36.43
C MET A 1 27.45 -15.63 -36.63
N ILE A 2 26.43 -15.70 -35.77
CA ILE A 2 25.34 -16.69 -35.89
C ILE A 2 24.02 -15.91 -35.89
N LEU A 3 23.39 -15.85 -37.07
CA LEU A 3 22.06 -15.26 -37.28
C LEU A 3 20.99 -16.25 -36.80
N SER A 4 20.54 -16.11 -35.56
CA SER A 4 19.35 -16.78 -35.04
C SER A 4 18.10 -15.99 -35.46
N LYS A 5 17.46 -16.38 -36.57
CA LYS A 5 16.10 -15.96 -36.91
C LYS A 5 15.10 -16.87 -36.20
N SER A 6 14.66 -16.48 -35.01
CA SER A 6 13.54 -17.11 -34.31
C SER A 6 12.21 -16.60 -34.90
N VAL A 7 11.48 -17.52 -35.55
CA VAL A 7 10.13 -17.29 -36.07
C VAL A 7 9.15 -17.36 -34.90
N TRP A 8 8.47 -16.25 -34.63
CA TRP A 8 7.39 -16.19 -33.66
C TRP A 8 6.13 -16.85 -34.23
N THR A 9 5.69 -17.96 -33.64
CA THR A 9 4.33 -18.48 -33.82
C THR A 9 3.62 -18.48 -32.48
N LEU A 10 2.75 -17.48 -32.27
CA LEU A 10 1.76 -17.43 -31.21
C LEU A 10 0.67 -18.47 -31.52
N ARG A 11 0.55 -19.51 -30.68
CA ARG A 11 -0.68 -20.33 -30.63
C ARG A 11 -1.63 -19.65 -29.65
N LEU A 12 -2.65 -19.00 -30.19
CA LEU A 12 -3.78 -18.45 -29.44
C LEU A 12 -4.83 -19.55 -29.25
N THR A 13 -5.35 -19.69 -28.03
CA THR A 13 -6.25 -20.79 -27.62
C THR A 13 -7.57 -20.23 -27.10
N THR A 14 -8.52 -19.93 -28.00
CA THR A 14 -9.95 -19.79 -27.67
C THR A 14 -10.81 -20.34 -28.82
N SER A 15 -11.94 -20.96 -28.49
CA SER A 15 -12.80 -21.71 -29.42
C SER A 15 -13.44 -20.83 -30.51
N ALA A 16 -13.69 -19.54 -30.23
CA ALA A 16 -14.16 -18.57 -31.22
C ALA A 16 -13.15 -18.34 -32.37
N GLN A 17 -11.86 -18.59 -32.13
CA GLN A 17 -10.82 -18.49 -33.17
C GLN A 17 -10.67 -19.77 -34.02
N ARG A 18 -11.30 -20.89 -33.64
CA ARG A 18 -11.28 -22.11 -34.49
C ARG A 18 -12.08 -21.93 -35.78
N SER A 19 -13.10 -21.08 -35.79
CA SER A 19 -13.83 -20.75 -37.03
C SER A 19 -13.03 -19.79 -37.92
N VAL A 20 -12.31 -18.83 -37.32
CA VAL A 20 -11.44 -17.89 -38.04
C VAL A 20 -10.17 -18.58 -38.57
N ALA A 21 -9.61 -19.55 -37.85
CA ALA A 21 -8.44 -20.31 -38.27
C ALA A 21 -8.70 -21.20 -39.50
N ARG A 22 -9.93 -21.66 -39.74
CA ARG A 22 -10.27 -22.38 -40.99
C ARG A 22 -10.28 -21.46 -42.23
N ASN A 23 -10.44 -20.15 -42.04
CA ASN A 23 -10.46 -19.16 -43.12
C ASN A 23 -9.14 -18.40 -43.28
N GLN A 24 -8.11 -18.67 -42.47
CA GLN A 24 -6.76 -18.17 -42.71
C GLN A 24 -6.12 -18.92 -43.89
N LYS A 25 -6.41 -18.42 -45.09
CA LYS A 25 -5.67 -18.73 -46.32
C LYS A 25 -4.17 -18.68 -46.01
N ARG A 26 -3.47 -19.80 -46.30
CA ARG A 26 -2.01 -20.01 -46.22
C ARG A 26 -1.21 -18.72 -46.13
N CYS A 27 -0.42 -18.54 -45.07
CA CYS A 27 0.51 -17.41 -44.93
C CYS A 27 1.36 -17.27 -46.20
N ARG A 28 1.05 -16.27 -47.03
CA ARG A 28 1.88 -15.86 -48.16
C ARG A 28 3.12 -15.23 -47.53
N ALA A 29 4.27 -15.91 -47.62
CA ALA A 29 5.53 -15.33 -47.19
C ALA A 29 5.89 -14.20 -48.18
N PHE A 30 6.33 -13.05 -47.69
CA PHE A 30 6.73 -11.92 -48.54
C PHE A 30 8.25 -11.79 -48.56
N VAL A 31 8.82 -11.60 -49.74
CA VAL A 31 10.26 -11.35 -49.97
C VAL A 31 10.46 -9.87 -50.16
N ARG A 32 11.29 -9.28 -49.29
CA ARG A 32 11.78 -7.90 -49.41
C ARG A 32 12.62 -7.78 -50.68
N ARG A 33 12.29 -6.84 -51.56
CA ARG A 33 13.07 -6.44 -52.73
C ARG A 33 13.35 -4.95 -52.68
N LEU A 34 14.40 -4.54 -53.36
CA LEU A 34 14.73 -3.14 -53.63
C LEU A 34 14.44 -2.88 -55.10
N ASP A 35 13.83 -1.74 -55.40
CA ASP A 35 13.66 -1.29 -56.79
C ASP A 35 14.94 -0.58 -57.30
N LYS A 36 14.88 -0.05 -58.52
CA LYS A 36 15.99 0.69 -59.13
C LYS A 36 16.33 2.00 -58.40
N ASN A 37 15.41 2.50 -57.56
CA ASN A 37 15.53 3.72 -56.77
C ASN A 37 15.88 3.41 -55.30
N ASN A 38 16.27 2.16 -54.98
CA ASN A 38 16.56 1.69 -53.62
C ASN A 38 15.36 1.71 -52.65
N GLU A 39 14.13 1.79 -53.16
CA GLU A 39 12.93 1.71 -52.35
C GLU A 39 12.54 0.26 -52.07
N VAL A 40 12.11 0.01 -50.83
CA VAL A 40 11.78 -1.34 -50.38
C VAL A 40 10.35 -1.69 -50.75
N TYR A 41 10.15 -2.73 -51.57
CA TYR A 41 8.85 -3.33 -51.83
C TYR A 41 8.83 -4.84 -51.52
N TYR A 42 7.65 -5.43 -51.39
CA TYR A 42 7.47 -6.83 -50.99
C TYR A 42 6.76 -7.64 -52.07
N THR A 43 7.31 -8.80 -52.42
CA THR A 43 6.71 -9.75 -53.39
C THR A 43 6.31 -11.05 -52.70
N ILE A 44 5.25 -11.73 -53.16
CA ILE A 44 4.86 -13.02 -52.59
C ILE A 44 5.91 -14.08 -52.97
N ALA A 45 6.44 -14.78 -51.97
CA ALA A 45 7.36 -15.89 -52.12
C ALA A 45 6.61 -17.07 -52.75
N ASN A 46 6.71 -17.21 -54.07
CA ASN A 46 6.23 -18.39 -54.77
C ASN A 46 7.09 -19.60 -54.34
N LYS A 47 6.56 -20.42 -53.43
CA LYS A 47 7.18 -21.68 -53.01
C LYS A 47 7.01 -22.72 -54.13
N ARG A 48 7.89 -22.65 -55.13
CA ARG A 48 8.28 -23.65 -56.15
C ARG A 48 8.22 -23.04 -57.56
N PRO A 49 9.26 -23.21 -58.39
CA PRO A 49 9.11 -23.04 -59.83
C PRO A 49 8.13 -24.11 -60.35
N PRO A 50 7.22 -23.77 -61.28
CA PRO A 50 6.32 -24.74 -61.90
C PRO A 50 7.14 -25.82 -62.61
N LYS A 51 6.75 -27.09 -62.43
CA LYS A 51 7.47 -28.27 -62.98
C LYS A 51 7.20 -28.54 -64.47
N SER A 52 6.32 -27.79 -65.11
CA SER A 52 6.17 -27.78 -66.57
C SER A 52 5.62 -26.41 -67.02
N PRO A 53 5.95 -25.95 -68.24
CA PRO A 53 5.42 -24.70 -68.80
C PRO A 53 3.89 -24.71 -68.94
N ASP A 54 3.25 -25.87 -68.96
CA ASP A 54 1.79 -26.02 -69.12
C ASP A 54 1.01 -26.01 -67.78
N ALA A 55 1.70 -25.95 -66.64
CA ALA A 55 1.08 -25.94 -65.31
C ALA A 55 1.01 -24.54 -64.68
N ILE A 56 1.00 -23.50 -65.51
CA ILE A 56 0.64 -22.14 -65.08
C ILE A 56 -0.89 -22.16 -64.97
N PRO A 57 -1.49 -21.99 -63.77
CA PRO A 57 -2.93 -21.80 -63.68
C PRO A 57 -3.24 -20.57 -64.52
N VAL A 58 -4.09 -20.75 -65.53
CA VAL A 58 -4.70 -19.65 -66.29
C VAL A 58 -5.17 -18.65 -65.24
N ARG A 59 -4.42 -17.55 -65.12
CA ARG A 59 -4.83 -16.46 -64.25
C ARG A 59 -6.10 -15.93 -64.88
N ASP A 60 -7.15 -15.82 -64.09
CA ASP A 60 -8.35 -15.06 -64.48
C ASP A 60 -7.90 -13.83 -65.27
N ASP A 61 -8.39 -13.74 -66.50
CA ASP A 61 -8.01 -12.77 -67.55
C ASP A 61 -8.38 -11.34 -67.15
N PHE A 62 -7.74 -10.81 -66.11
CA PHE A 62 -7.84 -9.38 -65.76
C PHE A 62 -7.02 -8.51 -66.72
N PHE A 63 -6.28 -9.14 -67.64
CA PHE A 63 -5.63 -8.51 -68.77
C PHE A 63 -5.71 -9.47 -69.97
N GLU A 64 -6.88 -9.55 -70.60
CA GLU A 64 -6.91 -9.79 -72.04
C GLU A 64 -6.03 -8.69 -72.66
N MET A 65 -4.86 -9.06 -73.13
CA MET A 65 -4.03 -8.16 -73.92
C MET A 65 -4.71 -8.13 -75.29
N PRO A 66 -5.35 -7.03 -75.69
CA PRO A 66 -5.96 -6.97 -77.01
C PRO A 66 -4.84 -7.21 -78.03
N ASP A 67 -5.09 -8.01 -79.08
CA ASP A 67 -4.20 -8.20 -80.24
C ASP A 67 -3.93 -6.89 -81.02
N LEU A 68 -4.37 -5.76 -80.48
CA LEU A 68 -3.99 -4.43 -80.90
C LEU A 68 -2.59 -4.11 -80.37
N LEU A 69 -1.57 -4.42 -81.18
CA LEU A 69 -0.29 -3.73 -81.10
C LEU A 69 -0.56 -2.25 -81.38
N LEU A 70 -0.74 -1.47 -80.31
CA LEU A 70 -0.66 -0.02 -80.36
C LEU A 70 0.81 0.32 -80.60
N ASP A 71 1.14 0.68 -81.84
CA ASP A 71 2.39 1.36 -82.14
C ASP A 71 2.37 2.72 -81.42
N LEU A 72 3.00 2.76 -80.24
CA LEU A 72 3.07 3.95 -79.38
C LEU A 72 3.84 5.11 -80.01
N ASP A 73 4.47 4.87 -81.16
CA ASP A 73 5.34 5.80 -81.88
C ASP A 73 4.64 6.38 -83.13
N ALA A 74 3.37 6.02 -83.37
CA ALA A 74 2.58 6.51 -84.50
C ALA A 74 1.95 7.87 -84.22
N GLU A 75 2.76 8.85 -83.80
CA GLU A 75 2.34 10.24 -83.53
C GLU A 75 1.76 10.94 -84.79
N GLU A 76 2.07 10.42 -85.98
CA GLU A 76 1.59 10.92 -87.28
C GLU A 76 0.38 10.16 -87.84
N SER A 77 -0.14 9.15 -87.13
CA SER A 77 -1.32 8.40 -87.59
C SER A 77 -2.59 9.25 -87.46
N PRO A 78 -3.40 9.45 -88.53
CA PRO A 78 -4.63 10.23 -88.47
C PRO A 78 -5.71 9.60 -87.59
N PHE A 79 -5.49 8.37 -87.12
CA PHE A 79 -6.38 7.64 -86.21
C PHE A 79 -5.97 7.76 -84.73
N VAL A 80 -4.82 8.39 -84.45
CA VAL A 80 -4.34 8.66 -83.09
C VAL A 80 -4.70 10.11 -82.74
N ARG A 81 -5.59 10.28 -81.77
CA ARG A 81 -5.95 11.60 -81.25
C ARG A 81 -4.74 12.19 -80.51
N GLN A 82 -4.33 13.40 -80.87
CA GLN A 82 -3.28 14.13 -80.16
C GLN A 82 -3.69 14.41 -78.70
N VAL A 83 -2.76 14.23 -77.77
CA VAL A 83 -2.97 14.54 -76.36
C VAL A 83 -3.18 16.05 -76.22
N ASP A 84 -4.28 16.46 -75.59
CA ASP A 84 -4.57 17.87 -75.31
C ASP A 84 -4.28 18.22 -73.84
N GLU A 85 -4.14 19.52 -73.53
CA GLU A 85 -3.93 19.98 -72.15
C GLU A 85 -5.06 19.54 -71.20
N SER A 86 -6.24 19.22 -71.73
CA SER A 86 -7.38 18.77 -70.93
C SER A 86 -7.22 17.31 -70.49
N ASP A 87 -6.57 16.50 -71.32
CA ASP A 87 -6.18 15.12 -71.06
C ASP A 87 -5.05 15.07 -70.01
N GLU A 88 -4.09 16.00 -70.07
CA GLU A 88 -3.05 16.16 -69.04
C GLU A 88 -3.66 16.53 -67.68
N ARG A 89 -4.56 17.53 -67.62
CA ARG A 89 -5.27 17.90 -66.39
C ARG A 89 -6.17 16.77 -65.85
N ARG A 90 -6.73 15.92 -66.72
CA ARG A 90 -7.50 14.73 -66.32
C ARG A 90 -6.61 13.64 -65.74
N LEU A 91 -5.43 13.42 -66.33
CA LEU A 91 -4.43 12.47 -65.84
C LEU A 91 -3.89 12.93 -64.49
N GLU A 92 -3.53 14.21 -64.35
CA GLU A 92 -3.12 14.81 -63.08
C GLU A 92 -4.16 14.57 -61.99
N ARG A 93 -5.45 14.87 -62.22
CA ARG A 93 -6.50 14.62 -61.22
C ARG A 93 -6.73 13.14 -60.92
N LYS A 94 -6.57 12.26 -61.91
CA LYS A 94 -6.78 10.81 -61.74
C LYS A 94 -5.61 10.16 -60.98
N TRP A 95 -4.40 10.71 -61.12
CA TRP A 95 -3.17 10.21 -60.52
C TRP A 95 -2.72 11.04 -59.31
N ASP A 96 -3.47 12.11 -58.99
CA ASP A 96 -3.29 12.89 -57.78
C ASP A 96 -3.37 12.00 -56.55
N VAL A 97 -2.64 12.38 -55.50
CA VAL A 97 -2.41 11.55 -54.34
C VAL A 97 -3.74 11.27 -53.64
N HIS A 98 -4.24 10.04 -53.80
CA HIS A 98 -5.48 9.63 -53.18
C HIS A 98 -5.43 9.91 -51.66
N PRO A 99 -6.41 10.62 -51.07
CA PRO A 99 -6.39 10.99 -49.66
C PRO A 99 -6.41 9.77 -48.72
N ARG A 100 -6.93 8.63 -49.19
CA ARG A 100 -6.88 7.35 -48.48
C ARG A 100 -5.45 6.79 -48.38
N ARG A 101 -4.60 7.03 -49.39
CA ARG A 101 -3.20 6.57 -49.41
C ARG A 101 -2.36 7.38 -48.42
N THR A 102 -2.54 8.69 -48.37
CA THR A 102 -1.87 9.55 -47.38
C THR A 102 -2.36 9.26 -45.96
N GLN A 103 -3.65 9.04 -45.77
CA GLN A 103 -4.18 8.60 -44.46
C GLN A 103 -3.58 7.26 -44.03
N ALA A 104 -3.51 6.27 -44.92
CA ALA A 104 -2.91 4.97 -44.63
C ALA A 104 -1.39 5.08 -44.36
N GLN A 105 -0.67 5.94 -45.08
CA GLN A 105 0.75 6.23 -44.81
C GLN A 105 0.94 6.84 -43.43
N LYS A 106 0.11 7.82 -43.06
CA LYS A 106 0.14 8.45 -41.73
C LYS A 106 -0.14 7.43 -40.62
N GLN A 107 -1.18 6.60 -40.78
CA GLN A 107 -1.49 5.52 -39.83
C GLN A 107 -0.35 4.51 -39.70
N LEU A 108 0.32 4.16 -40.80
CA LEU A 108 1.47 3.26 -40.78
C LEU A 108 2.65 3.88 -40.03
N GLU A 109 2.88 5.18 -40.18
CA GLU A 109 3.93 5.91 -39.49
C GLU A 109 3.66 6.01 -37.99
N GLU A 110 2.43 6.36 -37.59
CA GLU A 110 1.98 6.34 -36.20
C GLU A 110 2.17 4.94 -35.57
N LEU A 111 1.79 3.88 -36.29
CA LEU A 111 1.96 2.50 -35.81
C LEU A 111 3.45 2.10 -35.69
N ARG A 112 4.32 2.57 -36.58
CA ARG A 112 5.77 2.36 -36.46
C ARG A 112 6.35 3.05 -35.22
N GLN A 113 5.95 4.29 -34.96
CA GLN A 113 6.36 5.03 -33.76
C GLN A 113 5.89 4.31 -32.49
N GLN A 114 4.61 3.91 -32.44
CA GLN A 114 4.06 3.15 -31.31
C GLN A 114 4.82 1.83 -31.07
N ILE A 115 5.17 1.07 -32.11
CA ILE A 115 5.96 -0.15 -31.96
C ILE A 115 7.36 0.14 -31.42
N ALA A 116 8.02 1.20 -31.92
CA ALA A 116 9.34 1.59 -31.46
C ALA A 116 9.34 1.99 -29.98
N GLU A 117 8.40 2.84 -29.57
CA GLU A 117 8.21 3.23 -28.16
C GLU A 117 7.92 2.02 -27.28
N SER A 118 7.02 1.15 -27.74
CA SER A 118 6.59 -0.03 -27.02
C SER A 118 7.72 -1.05 -26.80
N ARG A 119 8.64 -1.17 -27.77
CA ARG A 119 9.86 -1.99 -27.62
C ARG A 119 10.86 -1.33 -26.67
N ARG A 120 11.10 -0.03 -26.84
CA ARG A 120 12.00 0.74 -25.97
C ARG A 120 11.58 0.63 -24.50
N LYS A 121 10.29 0.80 -24.20
CA LYS A 121 9.74 0.65 -22.83
C LYS A 121 9.92 -0.75 -22.27
N ALA A 122 9.72 -1.78 -23.10
CA ALA A 122 9.99 -3.16 -22.68
C ALA A 122 11.47 -3.40 -22.36
N ASP A 123 12.38 -2.84 -23.16
CA ASP A 123 13.83 -2.94 -22.93
C ASP A 123 14.27 -2.15 -21.69
N GLU A 124 13.69 -0.98 -21.42
CA GLU A 124 13.89 -0.20 -20.18
C GLU A 124 13.48 -0.99 -18.92
N ILE A 125 12.37 -1.74 -18.98
CA ILE A 125 11.91 -2.59 -17.87
C ILE A 125 12.81 -3.82 -17.69
N LEU A 126 13.25 -4.42 -18.79
CA LEU A 126 14.11 -5.60 -18.78
C LEU A 126 15.55 -5.30 -18.36
N SER A 127 16.03 -4.08 -18.58
CA SER A 127 17.39 -3.67 -18.19
C SER A 127 17.51 -3.33 -16.70
N ASN A 128 16.41 -3.00 -16.02
CA ASN A 128 16.41 -2.64 -14.61
C ASN A 128 15.60 -3.64 -13.76
N PRO A 129 16.27 -4.51 -12.96
CA PRO A 129 15.65 -5.48 -12.06
C PRO A 129 14.68 -4.87 -11.05
N THR A 130 15.01 -3.67 -10.60
CA THR A 130 14.30 -2.92 -9.55
C THR A 130 13.25 -1.95 -10.09
N ASN A 131 12.87 -2.08 -11.37
CA ASN A 131 11.86 -1.22 -11.96
C ASN A 131 10.46 -1.54 -11.38
N ILE A 132 9.86 -0.57 -10.70
CA ILE A 132 8.53 -0.71 -10.07
C ILE A 132 7.42 -0.99 -11.09
N TRP A 133 7.59 -0.66 -12.36
CA TRP A 133 6.55 -0.82 -13.38
C TRP A 133 6.53 -2.21 -14.03
N ARG A 134 7.39 -3.15 -13.59
CA ARG A 134 7.33 -4.55 -14.01
C ARG A 134 5.90 -5.10 -13.78
N LEU A 135 5.30 -5.73 -14.78
CA LEU A 135 3.95 -6.29 -14.65
C LEU A 135 3.96 -7.54 -13.78
N ASN A 136 3.06 -7.60 -12.80
CA ASN A 136 2.79 -8.81 -12.01
C ASN A 136 1.46 -9.48 -12.40
N SER A 137 1.26 -10.73 -11.99
CA SER A 137 -0.02 -11.43 -12.12
C SER A 137 -1.16 -10.67 -11.42
N HIS A 138 -0.87 -10.05 -10.26
CA HIS A 138 -1.82 -9.19 -9.55
C HIS A 138 -2.26 -7.98 -10.37
N ASP A 139 -1.40 -7.42 -11.23
CA ASP A 139 -1.77 -6.27 -12.06
C ASP A 139 -2.80 -6.69 -13.11
N VAL A 140 -2.55 -7.81 -13.78
CA VAL A 140 -3.47 -8.39 -14.77
C VAL A 140 -4.80 -8.75 -14.12
N LEU A 141 -4.77 -9.40 -12.95
CA LEU A 141 -5.99 -9.74 -12.21
C LEU A 141 -6.73 -8.48 -11.74
N SER A 142 -6.02 -7.48 -11.24
CA SER A 142 -6.62 -6.23 -10.78
C SER A 142 -7.26 -5.43 -11.91
N ALA A 143 -6.70 -5.50 -13.12
CA ALA A 143 -7.31 -4.95 -14.32
C ALA A 143 -8.55 -5.76 -14.70
N ALA A 144 -8.46 -7.09 -14.69
CA ALA A 144 -9.58 -7.97 -15.05
C ALA A 144 -10.80 -7.81 -14.13
N LEU A 145 -10.58 -7.64 -12.82
CA LEU A 145 -11.64 -7.39 -11.85
C LEU A 145 -12.30 -6.01 -12.02
N ARG A 146 -11.67 -5.08 -12.74
CA ARG A 146 -12.22 -3.74 -13.02
C ARG A 146 -12.92 -3.66 -14.36
N CYS A 147 -12.65 -4.60 -15.26
CA CYS A 147 -13.33 -4.67 -16.53
C CYS A 147 -14.82 -4.82 -16.27
N GLN A 148 -15.62 -3.99 -16.93
CA GLN A 148 -17.07 -4.16 -16.84
C GLN A 148 -17.42 -5.45 -17.59
N PRO A 149 -18.29 -6.32 -17.06
CA PRO A 149 -18.77 -7.45 -17.82
C PRO A 149 -19.47 -6.90 -19.05
N THR A 150 -18.83 -7.05 -20.22
CA THR A 150 -19.47 -6.83 -21.50
C THR A 150 -20.66 -7.77 -21.53
N ALA A 151 -21.87 -7.22 -21.67
CA ALA A 151 -23.07 -8.01 -21.88
C ALA A 151 -22.81 -8.94 -23.06
N ILE A 152 -22.57 -10.22 -22.76
CA ILE A 152 -22.42 -11.26 -23.76
C ILE A 152 -23.80 -11.42 -24.38
N ASP A 153 -23.90 -11.10 -25.67
CA ASP A 153 -25.00 -11.33 -26.60
C ASP A 153 -26.34 -11.80 -25.98
N GLY A 154 -27.30 -10.87 -25.89
CA GLY A 154 -28.71 -11.20 -26.11
C GLY A 154 -29.58 -11.59 -24.91
N VAL A 155 -29.13 -11.40 -23.67
CA VAL A 155 -30.07 -11.35 -22.53
C VAL A 155 -29.99 -9.96 -21.92
N GLU A 156 -31.03 -9.17 -22.17
CA GLU A 156 -31.25 -7.88 -21.52
C GLU A 156 -31.13 -8.04 -20.01
N ALA A 157 -30.00 -7.60 -19.44
CA ALA A 157 -30.00 -7.22 -18.04
C ALA A 157 -30.95 -6.03 -17.92
N PRO A 158 -31.93 -6.06 -16.99
CA PRO A 158 -32.95 -5.02 -16.94
C PRO A 158 -32.27 -3.68 -16.66
N ALA A 159 -32.61 -2.68 -17.47
CA ALA A 159 -32.17 -1.31 -17.28
C ALA A 159 -32.41 -0.88 -15.83
N PRO A 160 -31.47 -0.18 -15.17
CA PRO A 160 -31.79 0.47 -13.91
C PRO A 160 -32.79 1.58 -14.22
N THR A 161 -34.06 1.31 -13.94
CA THR A 161 -35.10 2.32 -13.91
C THR A 161 -34.64 3.46 -13.03
N SER A 162 -34.54 4.64 -13.65
CA SER A 162 -34.45 5.92 -12.98
C SER A 162 -35.58 6.03 -11.95
N GLY A 163 -35.24 5.80 -10.69
CA GLY A 163 -36.12 5.94 -9.53
C GLY A 163 -35.26 6.41 -8.36
N SER A 164 -35.63 7.54 -7.79
CA SER A 164 -34.90 8.23 -6.74
C SER A 164 -34.81 7.43 -5.43
N SER A 165 -33.82 7.82 -4.63
CA SER A 165 -33.63 7.60 -3.19
C SER A 165 -32.62 6.54 -2.76
N SER A 166 -31.79 6.97 -1.81
CA SER A 166 -30.65 6.30 -1.16
C SER A 166 -29.38 6.15 -2.01
N THR A 167 -28.52 7.15 -1.86
CA THR A 167 -27.07 7.02 -2.00
C THR A 167 -26.59 5.71 -1.34
N PRO A 168 -26.02 4.76 -2.10
CA PRO A 168 -25.08 3.85 -1.49
C PRO A 168 -23.75 4.61 -1.43
N GLU A 169 -23.31 4.93 -0.22
CA GLU A 169 -21.94 5.33 0.06
C GLU A 169 -20.99 4.34 -0.63
N ARG A 170 -20.51 4.73 -1.80
CA ARG A 170 -19.71 3.91 -2.69
C ARG A 170 -18.32 3.87 -2.07
N SER A 171 -18.12 2.83 -1.28
CA SER A 171 -16.94 2.53 -0.49
C SER A 171 -15.66 2.90 -1.24
N THR A 172 -14.87 3.73 -0.57
CA THR A 172 -13.54 4.22 -0.87
C THR A 172 -12.53 3.10 -1.13
N SER A 173 -12.54 2.47 -2.32
CA SER A 173 -11.46 1.56 -2.77
C SER A 173 -11.44 1.34 -4.29
N ARG A 174 -11.91 2.30 -5.09
CA ARG A 174 -11.65 2.25 -6.54
C ARG A 174 -10.24 2.79 -6.77
N GLN A 175 -9.24 1.91 -6.82
CA GLN A 175 -7.87 2.29 -7.17
C GLN A 175 -7.88 3.22 -8.40
N ASP A 176 -7.12 4.29 -8.29
CA ASP A 176 -7.13 5.44 -9.19
C ASP A 176 -7.00 5.02 -10.67
N PRO A 177 -7.94 5.39 -11.56
CA PRO A 177 -7.79 5.16 -13.00
C PRO A 177 -6.49 5.75 -13.57
N ALA A 178 -5.89 6.76 -12.92
CA ALA A 178 -4.58 7.28 -13.28
C ALA A 178 -3.46 6.25 -13.07
N PHE A 179 -3.57 5.36 -12.09
CA PHE A 179 -2.59 4.30 -11.84
C PHE A 179 -2.54 3.31 -13.01
N LEU A 180 -3.70 2.81 -13.46
CA LEU A 180 -3.77 1.84 -14.56
C LEU A 180 -3.25 2.46 -15.88
N LYS A 181 -3.61 3.72 -16.15
CA LYS A 181 -3.11 4.48 -17.30
C LYS A 181 -1.58 4.61 -17.27
N THR A 182 -1.02 4.96 -16.11
CA THR A 182 0.43 5.06 -15.92
C THR A 182 1.12 3.72 -16.08
N LEU A 183 0.57 2.66 -15.47
CA LEU A 183 1.08 1.29 -15.61
C LEU A 183 1.15 0.86 -17.08
N CYS A 184 0.08 1.11 -17.85
CA CYS A 184 0.02 0.78 -19.28
C CYS A 184 1.05 1.57 -20.08
N ARG A 185 1.14 2.88 -19.85
CA ARG A 185 2.11 3.76 -20.52
C ARG A 185 3.56 3.31 -20.26
N GLU A 186 3.92 3.04 -19.01
CA GLU A 186 5.28 2.63 -18.68
C GLU A 186 5.62 1.23 -19.19
N ASN A 187 4.63 0.36 -19.41
CA ASN A 187 4.82 -0.95 -20.04
C ASN A 187 4.74 -0.93 -21.58
N GLY A 188 4.61 0.24 -22.19
CA GLY A 188 4.48 0.37 -23.64
C GLY A 188 3.20 -0.27 -24.18
N ILE A 189 2.14 -0.32 -23.39
CA ILE A 189 0.81 -0.74 -23.84
C ILE A 189 0.16 0.46 -24.55
N PRO A 190 -0.34 0.30 -25.79
CA PRO A 190 -0.89 1.40 -26.57
C PRO A 190 -2.10 2.06 -25.89
N PRO A 191 -2.29 3.39 -26.04
CA PRO A 191 -3.40 4.09 -25.40
C PRO A 191 -4.78 3.65 -25.92
N HIS A 192 -4.87 3.19 -27.17
CA HIS A 192 -6.13 2.67 -27.72
C HIS A 192 -6.57 1.37 -27.02
N ALA A 193 -5.65 0.62 -26.42
CA ALA A 193 -6.00 -0.59 -25.67
C ALA A 193 -6.78 -0.28 -24.40
N LEU A 194 -6.69 0.94 -23.85
CA LEU A 194 -7.46 1.37 -22.68
C LEU A 194 -8.94 1.66 -23.00
N GLN A 195 -9.33 1.66 -24.27
CA GLN A 195 -10.71 1.93 -24.70
C GLN A 195 -11.59 0.67 -24.67
N ASP A 196 -10.98 -0.51 -24.75
CA ASP A 196 -11.65 -1.80 -24.76
C ASP A 196 -10.98 -2.72 -23.73
N ASP A 197 -11.76 -3.11 -22.71
CA ASP A 197 -11.34 -3.96 -21.61
C ASP A 197 -10.77 -5.31 -22.08
N GLN A 198 -11.32 -5.90 -23.14
CA GLN A 198 -10.82 -7.15 -23.70
C GLN A 198 -9.44 -6.94 -24.32
N VAL A 199 -9.29 -5.90 -25.13
CA VAL A 199 -8.02 -5.55 -25.79
C VAL A 199 -6.96 -5.17 -24.76
N LEU A 200 -7.33 -4.45 -23.70
CA LEU A 200 -6.45 -4.13 -22.58
C LEU A 200 -5.86 -5.39 -21.95
N LEU A 201 -6.72 -6.34 -21.58
CA LEU A 201 -6.30 -7.58 -20.93
C LEU A 201 -5.42 -8.42 -21.85
N GLU A 202 -5.75 -8.51 -23.13
CA GLU A 202 -4.91 -9.19 -24.12
C GLU A 202 -3.49 -8.58 -24.17
N TRP A 203 -3.39 -7.25 -24.22
CA TRP A 203 -2.10 -6.56 -24.19
C TRP A 203 -1.33 -6.77 -22.89
N MET A 204 -2.00 -6.67 -21.73
CA MET A 204 -1.37 -6.89 -20.43
C MET A 204 -0.85 -8.32 -20.29
N ILE A 205 -1.63 -9.32 -20.72
CA ILE A 205 -1.23 -10.74 -20.71
C ILE A 205 -0.04 -10.98 -21.66
N LEU A 206 -0.08 -10.40 -22.87
CA LEU A 206 1.03 -10.51 -23.83
C LEU A 206 2.32 -9.94 -23.25
N ARG A 207 2.25 -8.75 -22.64
CA ARG A 207 3.40 -8.09 -22.02
C ARG A 207 3.93 -8.86 -20.83
N TYR A 208 3.05 -9.29 -19.93
CA TYR A 208 3.38 -10.13 -18.79
C TYR A 208 4.11 -11.42 -19.21
N LYS A 209 3.55 -12.17 -20.16
CA LYS A 209 4.16 -13.41 -20.68
C LYS A 209 5.51 -13.15 -21.36
N SER A 210 5.64 -12.08 -22.13
CA SER A 210 6.88 -11.70 -22.80
C SER A 210 7.98 -11.30 -21.81
N LEU A 211 7.62 -10.58 -20.76
CA LEU A 211 8.52 -10.18 -19.68
C LEU A 211 9.04 -11.42 -18.95
N HIS A 212 8.15 -12.27 -18.47
CA HIS A 212 8.52 -13.50 -17.74
C HIS A 212 9.38 -14.45 -18.59
N ARG A 213 9.06 -14.61 -19.87
CA ARG A 213 9.88 -15.43 -20.77
C ARG A 213 11.28 -14.85 -20.94
N SER A 214 11.40 -13.53 -21.08
CA SER A 214 12.70 -12.87 -21.22
C SER A 214 13.54 -12.98 -19.95
N ILE A 215 12.94 -12.83 -18.77
CA ILE A 215 13.59 -13.01 -17.47
C ILE A 215 14.10 -14.45 -17.33
N ALA A 216 13.25 -15.44 -17.63
CA ALA A 216 13.62 -16.86 -17.58
C ALA A 216 14.75 -17.20 -18.55
N ASN A 217 14.69 -16.69 -19.79
CA ASN A 217 15.74 -16.92 -20.79
C ASN A 217 17.09 -16.27 -20.42
N ARG A 218 17.08 -15.16 -19.67
CA ARG A 218 18.29 -14.47 -19.22
C ARG A 218 18.88 -15.06 -17.94
N SER A 219 18.16 -15.96 -17.25
CA SER A 219 18.53 -16.44 -15.91
C SER A 219 18.86 -15.27 -14.96
N GLU A 220 18.06 -14.20 -15.01
CA GLU A 220 18.29 -12.98 -14.22
C GLU A 220 18.33 -13.34 -12.73
N PRO A 221 19.44 -13.10 -12.03
CA PRO A 221 19.52 -13.38 -10.60
C PRO A 221 18.56 -12.43 -9.84
N PRO A 222 18.03 -12.85 -8.69
CA PRO A 222 17.27 -11.95 -7.83
C PRO A 222 18.15 -10.77 -7.43
N SER A 223 17.56 -9.56 -7.37
CA SER A 223 18.28 -8.34 -6.96
C SER A 223 19.00 -8.56 -5.64
N SER A 224 20.23 -8.08 -5.51
CA SER A 224 20.95 -8.17 -4.23
C SER A 224 20.22 -7.39 -3.12
N PRO A 225 20.36 -7.77 -1.84
CA PRO A 225 19.76 -7.01 -0.72
C PRO A 225 20.15 -5.52 -0.71
N SER A 226 21.37 -5.20 -1.15
CA SER A 226 21.88 -3.83 -1.29
C SER A 226 21.18 -3.05 -2.41
N GLU A 227 20.98 -3.66 -3.58
CA GLU A 227 20.25 -3.04 -4.70
C GLU A 227 18.78 -2.80 -4.32
N LEU A 228 18.15 -3.77 -3.66
CA LEU A 228 16.78 -3.60 -3.16
C LEU A 228 16.68 -2.46 -2.15
N THR A 229 17.65 -2.37 -1.24
CA THR A 229 17.72 -1.29 -0.24
C THR A 229 17.90 0.09 -0.90
N ALA A 230 18.78 0.20 -1.90
CA ALA A 230 18.96 1.42 -2.66
C ALA A 230 17.68 1.81 -3.42
N ALA A 231 17.01 0.84 -4.05
CA ALA A 231 15.76 1.08 -4.76
C ALA A 231 14.61 1.47 -3.81
N LEU A 232 14.55 0.93 -2.59
CA LEU A 232 13.58 1.31 -1.56
C LEU A 232 13.75 2.77 -1.13
N LYS A 233 15.00 3.23 -0.94
CA LYS A 233 15.30 4.63 -0.58
C LYS A 233 14.88 5.64 -1.65
N ALA A 234 14.82 5.22 -2.92
CA ALA A 234 14.38 6.05 -4.02
C ALA A 234 12.85 6.13 -4.15
N GLN A 235 12.08 5.35 -3.39
CA GLN A 235 10.62 5.32 -3.50
C GLN A 235 9.97 6.49 -2.76
N VAL A 236 9.01 7.12 -3.43
CA VAL A 236 8.20 8.24 -2.89
C VAL A 236 6.74 7.86 -2.62
N SER A 237 6.34 6.62 -2.93
CA SER A 237 4.96 6.15 -2.72
C SER A 237 4.92 4.76 -2.11
N ILE A 238 3.90 4.50 -1.30
CA ILE A 238 3.67 3.17 -0.71
C ILE A 238 3.34 2.13 -1.78
N THR A 239 2.67 2.52 -2.85
CA THR A 239 2.44 1.64 -4.01
C THR A 239 3.76 1.23 -4.67
N GLY A 240 4.72 2.14 -4.81
CA GLY A 240 6.07 1.84 -5.31
C GLY A 240 6.81 0.85 -4.40
N ILE A 241 6.82 1.10 -3.09
CA ILE A 241 7.41 0.19 -2.09
C ILE A 241 6.78 -1.21 -2.17
N ARG A 242 5.45 -1.28 -2.17
CA ARG A 242 4.68 -2.52 -2.25
C ARG A 242 5.05 -3.32 -3.50
N ARG A 243 5.08 -2.67 -4.67
CA ARG A 243 5.44 -3.31 -5.93
C ARG A 243 6.87 -3.85 -5.88
N LEU A 244 7.83 -3.01 -5.49
CA LEU A 244 9.25 -3.38 -5.41
C LEU A 244 9.47 -4.60 -4.51
N VAL A 245 8.91 -4.60 -3.29
CA VAL A 245 9.06 -5.69 -2.33
C VAL A 245 8.41 -6.97 -2.86
N PHE A 246 7.16 -6.89 -3.37
CA PHE A 246 6.47 -8.07 -3.86
C PHE A 246 7.01 -8.62 -5.18
N HIS A 247 7.62 -7.80 -6.03
CA HIS A 247 8.39 -8.28 -7.17
C HIS A 247 9.64 -9.04 -6.73
N SER A 248 10.36 -8.50 -5.75
CA SER A 248 11.57 -9.15 -5.21
C SER A 248 11.25 -10.49 -4.54
N LEU A 249 10.08 -10.58 -3.89
CA LEU A 249 9.58 -11.82 -3.27
C LEU A 249 8.95 -12.81 -4.26
N SER A 250 8.87 -12.50 -5.57
CA SER A 250 8.33 -13.45 -6.56
C SER A 250 9.33 -14.53 -6.96
N PHE A 251 10.60 -14.38 -6.58
CA PHE A 251 11.63 -15.39 -6.80
C PHE A 251 11.67 -16.40 -5.65
N GLU A 252 11.85 -17.67 -6.00
CA GLU A 252 11.94 -18.74 -5.02
C GLU A 252 13.15 -18.53 -4.08
N GLY A 253 12.95 -18.72 -2.78
CA GLY A 253 14.00 -18.52 -1.76
C GLY A 253 14.37 -17.06 -1.46
N ALA A 254 13.84 -16.09 -2.20
CA ALA A 254 14.14 -14.67 -2.00
C ALA A 254 13.72 -14.15 -0.63
N ALA A 255 12.60 -14.66 -0.09
CA ALA A 255 12.16 -14.34 1.26
C ALA A 255 13.24 -14.70 2.30
N LYS A 256 13.89 -15.86 2.16
CA LYS A 256 14.99 -16.27 3.04
C LYS A 256 16.21 -15.36 2.86
N THR A 257 16.53 -14.98 1.63
CA THR A 257 17.68 -14.10 1.35
C THR A 257 17.52 -12.69 1.94
N TYR A 258 16.31 -12.11 1.87
CA TYR A 258 16.08 -10.73 2.31
C TYR A 258 15.68 -10.61 3.78
N PHE A 259 15.00 -11.62 4.34
CA PHE A 259 14.36 -11.52 5.66
C PHE A 259 14.93 -12.49 6.70
N LEU A 260 15.64 -13.56 6.30
CA LEU A 260 16.32 -14.43 7.25
C LEU A 260 17.66 -13.79 7.64
N ASN A 261 17.80 -13.41 8.91
CA ASN A 261 19.06 -12.92 9.46
C ASN A 261 20.17 -13.97 9.23
N ARG A 262 21.16 -13.68 8.37
CA ARG A 262 22.45 -14.37 8.42
C ARG A 262 23.10 -14.01 9.77
N ARG A 263 22.97 -14.88 10.76
CA ARG A 263 23.80 -14.85 11.96
C ARG A 263 25.25 -15.07 11.51
N HIS A 264 26.01 -13.99 11.36
CA HIS A 264 27.42 -13.87 11.73
C HIS A 264 27.90 -12.44 11.44
N PRO A 265 27.80 -11.50 12.40
CA PRO A 265 28.77 -10.43 12.44
C PRO A 265 30.05 -11.05 13.00
N SER A 266 31.02 -11.32 12.13
CA SER A 266 32.41 -11.31 12.58
C SER A 266 32.66 -9.95 13.24
N ASN A 267 33.29 -9.98 14.41
CA ASN A 267 33.36 -8.93 15.44
C ASN A 267 34.02 -7.58 15.06
N ASP A 268 34.05 -7.14 13.80
CA ASP A 268 35.00 -6.09 13.41
C ASP A 268 34.55 -5.03 12.40
N SER A 269 33.26 -4.68 12.35
CA SER A 269 32.88 -3.40 11.73
C SER A 269 31.67 -2.77 12.38
N GLY A 270 31.93 -1.77 13.23
CA GLY A 270 30.94 -0.77 13.54
C GLY A 270 30.48 -0.07 12.26
N ILE A 271 29.19 0.27 12.21
CA ILE A 271 28.51 1.10 11.21
C ILE A 271 28.00 0.33 9.98
N THR A 272 26.68 0.46 9.76
CA THR A 272 25.91 0.19 8.52
C THR A 272 25.85 -1.25 7.98
N GLU A 273 24.93 -2.06 8.51
CA GLU A 273 24.18 -2.97 7.63
C GLU A 273 22.72 -2.56 7.64
N GLU A 274 22.34 -1.74 6.66
CA GLU A 274 20.96 -1.44 6.32
C GLU A 274 20.29 -2.71 5.78
N HIS A 275 19.79 -3.53 6.68
CA HIS A 275 19.03 -4.73 6.33
C HIS A 275 17.72 -4.31 5.64
N VAL A 276 17.26 -5.11 4.67
CA VAL A 276 16.02 -4.86 3.90
C VAL A 276 14.82 -4.50 4.79
N PRO A 277 14.54 -5.15 5.93
CA PRO A 277 13.44 -4.75 6.81
C PRO A 277 13.54 -3.33 7.36
N ARG A 278 14.77 -2.86 7.64
CA ARG A 278 15.01 -1.49 8.11
C ARG A 278 14.87 -0.48 6.97
N ALA A 279 15.30 -0.85 5.77
CA ALA A 279 15.10 -0.05 4.56
C ALA A 279 13.61 0.13 4.25
N ILE A 280 12.81 -0.95 4.33
CA ILE A 280 11.35 -0.90 4.18
C ILE A 280 10.74 0.04 5.23
N ARG A 281 11.11 -0.12 6.51
CA ARG A 281 10.64 0.75 7.58
C ARG A 281 10.92 2.23 7.32
N ASN A 282 12.16 2.56 6.95
CA ASN A 282 12.58 3.94 6.68
C ASN A 282 11.84 4.53 5.47
N ALA A 283 11.68 3.73 4.39
CA ALA A 283 10.92 4.16 3.22
C ALA A 283 9.44 4.41 3.57
N CYS A 284 8.83 3.58 4.41
CA CYS A 284 7.46 3.82 4.90
C CYS A 284 7.35 5.13 5.71
N PHE A 285 8.32 5.44 6.58
CA PHE A 285 8.33 6.72 7.29
C PHE A 285 8.50 7.92 6.35
N GLN A 286 9.41 7.82 5.39
CA GLN A 286 9.61 8.88 4.39
C GLN A 286 8.32 9.17 3.60
N VAL A 287 7.58 8.13 3.21
CA VAL A 287 6.28 8.30 2.55
C VAL A 287 5.26 8.93 3.50
N LEU A 288 5.20 8.48 4.76
CA LEU A 288 4.28 9.02 5.76
C LEU A 288 4.52 10.53 6.01
N ASP A 289 5.78 10.96 6.07
CA ASP A 289 6.15 12.36 6.31
C ASP A 289 5.77 13.28 5.14
N GLN A 290 5.73 12.74 3.92
CA GLN A 290 5.41 13.48 2.69
C GLN A 290 3.92 13.40 2.31
N HIS A 291 3.15 12.50 2.93
CA HIS A 291 1.75 12.26 2.52
C HIS A 291 0.83 13.37 3.05
N PRO A 292 -0.05 13.95 2.20
CA PRO A 292 -0.94 15.05 2.61
C PRO A 292 -1.98 14.59 3.63
N ASP A 293 -2.51 13.37 3.47
CA ASP A 293 -3.40 12.74 4.43
C ASP A 293 -2.66 11.62 5.17
N LYS A 294 -2.19 11.93 6.38
CA LYS A 294 -1.47 10.96 7.21
C LYS A 294 -2.37 9.78 7.57
N ALA A 295 -3.65 9.98 7.86
CA ALA A 295 -4.55 8.90 8.29
C ALA A 295 -4.70 7.84 7.20
N ALA A 296 -4.94 8.27 5.95
CA ALA A 296 -4.97 7.36 4.80
C ALA A 296 -3.64 6.60 4.63
N ALA A 297 -2.50 7.30 4.76
CA ALA A 297 -1.19 6.67 4.64
C ALA A 297 -0.92 5.61 5.71
N HIS A 298 -1.37 5.81 6.97
CA HIS A 298 -1.27 4.80 8.02
C HIS A 298 -1.98 3.51 7.60
N LEU A 299 -3.20 3.61 7.08
CA LEU A 299 -4.00 2.46 6.64
C LEU A 299 -3.35 1.74 5.45
N GLU A 300 -2.85 2.47 4.46
CA GLU A 300 -2.17 1.88 3.30
C GLU A 300 -0.90 1.12 3.71
N ILE A 301 -0.09 1.70 4.61
CA ILE A 301 1.12 1.06 5.12
C ILE A 301 0.77 -0.17 5.96
N LEU A 302 -0.24 -0.09 6.84
CA LEU A 302 -0.71 -1.23 7.63
C LEU A 302 -1.20 -2.38 6.74
N GLY A 303 -1.99 -2.07 5.72
CA GLY A 303 -2.43 -3.06 4.73
C GLY A 303 -1.25 -3.68 3.99
N PHE A 304 -0.23 -2.90 3.64
CA PHE A 304 1.01 -3.42 3.07
C PHE A 304 1.74 -4.38 4.03
N LEU A 305 1.94 -3.99 5.29
CA LEU A 305 2.64 -4.80 6.29
C LEU A 305 1.90 -6.10 6.61
N GLY A 306 0.57 -6.06 6.70
CA GLY A 306 -0.27 -7.25 6.88
C GLY A 306 -0.11 -8.25 5.72
N ASN A 307 -0.19 -7.75 4.48
CA ASN A 307 0.01 -8.58 3.28
C ASN A 307 1.44 -9.14 3.18
N LEU A 308 2.45 -8.35 3.58
CA LEU A 308 3.83 -8.80 3.64
C LEU A 308 3.99 -9.91 4.68
N GLY A 309 3.43 -9.75 5.87
CA GLY A 309 3.44 -10.78 6.92
C GLY A 309 2.78 -12.09 6.47
N ALA A 310 1.60 -12.01 5.84
CA ALA A 310 0.92 -13.18 5.30
C ALA A 310 1.77 -13.90 4.25
N ARG A 311 2.40 -13.16 3.33
CA ARG A 311 3.25 -13.73 2.29
C ARG A 311 4.51 -14.39 2.86
N LEU A 312 5.17 -13.76 3.83
CA LEU A 312 6.35 -14.34 4.48
C LEU A 312 6.00 -15.59 5.30
N SER A 313 4.80 -15.64 5.88
CA SER A 313 4.31 -16.80 6.64
C SER A 313 4.15 -18.04 5.75
N LEU A 314 3.79 -17.88 4.47
CA LEU A 314 3.75 -18.98 3.50
C LEU A 314 5.13 -19.63 3.30
N ASP A 315 6.20 -18.85 3.42
CA ASP A 315 7.59 -19.32 3.35
C ASP A 315 8.15 -19.76 4.72
N GLY A 316 7.31 -19.79 5.78
CA GLY A 316 7.70 -20.11 7.15
C GLY A 316 8.56 -19.05 7.82
N ILE A 317 8.52 -17.81 7.35
CA ILE A 317 9.32 -16.68 7.87
C ILE A 317 8.42 -15.71 8.63
N ALA A 318 8.74 -15.48 9.91
CA ALA A 318 8.04 -14.47 10.70
C ALA A 318 8.38 -13.05 10.22
N LEU A 319 7.40 -12.13 10.33
CA LEU A 319 7.63 -10.73 10.00
C LEU A 319 8.75 -10.16 10.91
N PRO A 320 9.74 -9.42 10.36
CA PRO A 320 10.84 -8.94 11.16
C PRO A 320 10.40 -7.98 12.28
N PRO A 321 11.12 -7.98 13.42
CA PRO A 321 10.84 -7.13 14.58
C PRO A 321 10.69 -5.64 14.25
N ALA A 322 11.51 -5.12 13.33
CA ALA A 322 11.46 -3.72 12.92
C ALA A 322 10.15 -3.33 12.21
N LEU A 323 9.51 -4.28 11.52
CA LEU A 323 8.25 -4.06 10.82
C LEU A 323 7.05 -4.30 11.75
N ILE A 324 7.15 -5.23 12.70
CA ILE A 324 6.13 -5.43 13.74
C ILE A 324 6.02 -4.20 14.63
N GLY A 325 7.15 -3.65 15.10
CA GLY A 325 7.15 -2.40 15.87
C GLY A 325 6.58 -1.22 15.07
N LEU A 326 6.91 -1.11 13.78
CA LEU A 326 6.29 -0.09 12.91
C LEU A 326 4.77 -0.27 12.84
N ALA A 327 4.30 -1.51 12.62
CA ALA A 327 2.87 -1.80 12.52
C ALA A 327 2.12 -1.46 13.82
N LEU A 328 2.68 -1.81 14.99
CA LEU A 328 2.14 -1.46 16.30
C LEU A 328 1.97 0.06 16.45
N ARG A 329 3.01 0.82 16.09
CA ARG A 329 2.98 2.28 16.18
C ARG A 329 1.96 2.89 15.23
N LEU A 330 1.90 2.40 13.99
CA LEU A 330 0.98 2.92 12.98
C LEU A 330 -0.48 2.56 13.30
N SER A 331 -0.75 1.37 13.86
CA SER A 331 -2.11 0.97 14.25
C SER A 331 -2.64 1.82 15.41
N ALA A 332 -1.77 2.11 16.40
CA ALA A 332 -2.11 3.04 17.47
C ALA A 332 -2.31 4.47 16.95
N SER A 333 -1.45 4.91 16.02
CA SER A 333 -1.55 6.23 15.38
C SER A 333 -2.82 6.37 14.52
N ALA A 334 -3.29 5.28 13.91
CA ALA A 334 -4.56 5.22 13.19
C ALA A 334 -5.79 5.08 14.10
N GLY A 335 -5.60 4.91 15.42
CA GLY A 335 -6.70 4.71 16.37
C GLY A 335 -7.34 3.32 16.34
N ILE A 336 -6.73 2.34 15.67
CA ILE A 336 -7.30 1.00 15.51
C ILE A 336 -6.80 0.09 16.64
N VAL A 337 -7.55 0.03 17.73
CA VAL A 337 -7.16 -0.74 18.94
C VAL A 337 -7.03 -2.23 18.65
N GLN A 338 -7.98 -2.81 17.90
CA GLN A 338 -7.95 -4.24 17.55
C GLN A 338 -6.69 -4.63 16.78
N ALA A 339 -6.31 -3.85 15.76
CA ALA A 339 -5.08 -4.08 15.03
C ALA A 339 -3.84 -3.90 15.93
N THR A 340 -3.88 -2.95 16.86
CA THR A 340 -2.79 -2.75 17.83
C THR A 340 -2.63 -3.94 18.76
N SER A 341 -3.74 -4.52 19.23
CA SER A 341 -3.74 -5.75 20.02
C SER A 341 -3.07 -6.90 19.27
N GLU A 342 -3.44 -7.12 18.01
CA GLU A 342 -2.85 -8.16 17.16
C GLU A 342 -1.34 -7.98 16.98
N TRP A 343 -0.89 -6.76 16.67
CA TRP A 343 0.54 -6.48 16.50
C TRP A 343 1.32 -6.58 17.81
N LEU A 344 0.70 -6.24 18.94
CA LEU A 344 1.29 -6.40 20.26
C LEU A 344 1.52 -7.89 20.57
N HIS A 345 0.47 -8.71 20.40
CA HIS A 345 0.52 -10.16 20.61
C HIS A 345 1.58 -10.83 19.74
N ARG A 346 1.60 -10.55 18.43
CA ARG A 346 2.64 -11.08 17.52
C ARG A 346 4.05 -10.77 17.98
N GLY A 347 4.28 -9.61 18.59
CA GLY A 347 5.59 -9.26 19.11
C GLY A 347 5.96 -9.99 20.41
N PHE A 348 4.98 -10.39 21.22
CA PHE A 348 5.17 -11.28 22.37
C PHE A 348 5.51 -12.70 21.93
N GLU A 349 4.77 -13.27 20.96
CA GLU A 349 5.01 -14.62 20.43
C GLU A 349 6.48 -14.81 20.00
N ILE A 350 7.05 -13.83 19.31
CA ILE A 350 8.45 -13.88 18.84
C ILE A 350 9.46 -13.29 19.85
N ARG A 351 9.00 -12.85 21.02
CA ARG A 351 9.76 -12.17 22.08
C ARG A 351 10.58 -10.99 21.57
N THR A 352 10.00 -10.20 20.67
CA THR A 352 10.67 -9.02 20.08
C THR A 352 10.82 -7.89 21.07
N TRP A 353 9.82 -7.69 21.91
CA TRP A 353 9.79 -6.59 22.89
C TRP A 353 10.93 -6.71 23.90
N GLU A 354 11.20 -7.92 24.39
CA GLU A 354 12.26 -8.18 25.37
C GLU A 354 13.67 -8.11 24.76
N LYS A 355 13.85 -8.62 23.53
CA LYS A 355 15.19 -8.85 22.97
C LYS A 355 15.83 -7.62 22.33
N ARG A 356 15.04 -6.65 21.88
CA ARG A 356 15.52 -5.52 21.04
C ARG A 356 15.10 -4.16 21.59
N ALA A 357 16.09 -3.37 22.01
CA ALA A 357 15.89 -1.98 22.44
C ALA A 357 15.33 -1.05 21.33
N SER A 358 15.43 -1.41 20.05
CA SER A 358 14.79 -0.64 18.98
C SER A 358 13.27 -0.67 19.07
N SER A 359 12.69 -1.76 19.58
CA SER A 359 11.25 -1.98 19.63
C SER A 359 10.56 -1.20 20.75
N SER A 360 11.28 -0.84 21.82
CA SER A 360 10.72 -0.01 22.90
C SER A 360 10.38 1.41 22.44
N ASN A 361 11.07 1.94 21.43
CA ASN A 361 10.69 3.21 20.80
C ASN A 361 9.31 3.15 20.14
N ASP A 362 8.96 1.99 19.56
CA ASP A 362 7.67 1.78 18.92
C ASP A 362 6.55 1.57 19.94
N VAL A 363 6.83 0.81 21.01
CA VAL A 363 5.90 0.65 22.14
C VAL A 363 5.61 2.01 22.77
N GLY A 364 6.63 2.79 23.10
CA GLY A 364 6.44 4.16 23.61
C GLY A 364 5.76 5.09 22.61
N GLY A 365 6.02 4.92 21.31
CA GLY A 365 5.33 5.65 20.25
C GLY A 365 3.84 5.32 20.16
N ALA A 366 3.47 4.05 20.33
CA ALA A 366 2.09 3.59 20.34
C ALA A 366 1.33 4.14 21.55
N LEU A 367 1.92 4.08 22.75
CA LEU A 367 1.31 4.66 23.96
C LEU A 367 1.05 6.16 23.79
N LYS A 368 2.04 6.92 23.29
CA LYS A 368 1.86 8.36 23.02
C LYS A 368 0.77 8.65 21.99
N ALA A 369 0.66 7.83 20.95
CA ALA A 369 -0.39 7.98 19.95
C ALA A 369 -1.79 7.81 20.56
N PHE A 370 -1.99 6.83 21.44
CA PHE A 370 -3.24 6.69 22.17
C PHE A 370 -3.52 7.89 23.10
N THR A 371 -2.48 8.46 23.73
CA THR A 371 -2.65 9.66 24.56
C THR A 371 -3.18 10.82 23.72
N GLN A 372 -2.64 11.01 22.51
CA GLN A 372 -3.09 12.04 21.57
C GLN A 372 -4.55 11.85 21.12
N HIS A 373 -4.97 10.59 20.93
CA HIS A 373 -6.36 10.27 20.58
C HIS A 373 -7.34 10.55 21.71
N LEU A 374 -6.96 10.26 22.96
CA LEU A 374 -7.82 10.52 24.13
C LEU A 374 -7.77 11.96 24.63
N SER A 375 -6.70 12.72 24.36
CA SER A 375 -6.57 14.13 24.74
C SER A 375 -7.30 15.10 23.80
N GLY A 376 -8.00 14.59 22.77
CA GLY A 376 -8.73 15.42 21.79
C GLY A 376 -7.86 16.05 20.70
N GLN A 377 -6.54 15.81 20.71
CA GLN A 377 -5.59 16.31 19.71
C GLN A 377 -5.51 15.44 18.44
N GLY A 378 -6.09 14.24 18.47
CA GLY A 378 -6.11 13.28 17.36
C GLY A 378 -7.27 13.47 16.36
N ILE A 379 -7.03 13.08 15.10
CA ILE A 379 -8.05 12.92 14.05
C ILE A 379 -8.47 11.43 14.05
N GLY A 380 -9.74 11.14 14.36
CA GLY A 380 -10.28 9.77 14.40
C GLY A 380 -10.24 9.09 15.79
N GLY A 381 -10.70 9.79 16.83
CA GLY A 381 -10.52 9.40 18.23
C GLY A 381 -11.26 8.13 18.68
N LEU A 382 -10.77 7.57 19.79
CA LEU A 382 -11.36 6.47 20.58
C LEU A 382 -12.63 6.95 21.29
N CYS A 383 -13.64 7.34 20.51
CA CYS A 383 -14.87 7.93 21.01
C CYS A 383 -15.87 6.89 21.51
N THR A 384 -15.79 5.66 21.00
CA THR A 384 -16.71 4.60 21.41
C THR A 384 -16.30 4.02 22.77
N VAL A 385 -17.30 3.64 23.57
CA VAL A 385 -17.06 2.90 24.83
C VAL A 385 -16.24 1.64 24.56
N HIS A 386 -16.57 0.93 23.49
CA HIS A 386 -15.93 -0.32 23.12
C HIS A 386 -14.42 -0.14 22.86
N ASP A 387 -14.03 0.86 22.08
CA ASP A 387 -12.62 1.10 21.77
C ASP A 387 -11.82 1.52 23.02
N ARG A 388 -12.44 2.30 23.93
CA ARG A 388 -11.84 2.70 25.21
C ARG A 388 -11.69 1.51 26.16
N GLN A 389 -12.69 0.65 26.23
CA GLN A 389 -12.68 -0.60 26.98
C GLN A 389 -11.58 -1.54 26.47
N MET A 390 -11.52 -1.75 25.15
CA MET A 390 -10.45 -2.52 24.52
C MET A 390 -9.07 -1.93 24.80
N LEU A 391 -8.94 -0.60 24.81
CA LEU A 391 -7.67 0.03 25.15
C LEU A 391 -7.29 -0.22 26.61
N LEU A 392 -8.23 -0.14 27.56
CA LEU A 392 -7.96 -0.48 28.96
C LEU A 392 -7.52 -1.94 29.10
N GLN A 393 -8.18 -2.86 28.39
CA GLN A 393 -7.78 -4.26 28.31
C GLN A 393 -6.35 -4.41 27.76
N LEU A 394 -6.02 -3.72 26.68
CA LEU A 394 -4.69 -3.78 26.07
C LEU A 394 -3.60 -3.20 26.98
N LEU A 395 -3.93 -2.16 27.76
CA LEU A 395 -3.01 -1.52 28.67
C LEU A 395 -2.70 -2.39 29.89
N THR A 396 -3.72 -3.00 30.48
CA THR A 396 -3.64 -3.72 31.76
C THR A 396 -3.43 -5.23 31.59
N GLY A 397 -3.90 -5.78 30.47
CA GLY A 397 -3.94 -7.21 30.20
C GLY A 397 -5.10 -7.94 30.86
N ILE A 398 -6.15 -7.23 31.32
CA ILE A 398 -7.27 -7.88 31.99
C ILE A 398 -8.03 -8.83 31.05
N ASP A 399 -8.27 -10.05 31.51
CA ASP A 399 -9.09 -11.05 30.83
C ASP A 399 -10.50 -11.18 31.44
N GLU A 400 -11.30 -12.12 30.92
CA GLU A 400 -12.65 -12.40 31.40
C GLU A 400 -12.71 -12.91 32.85
N HIS A 401 -11.59 -13.35 33.41
CA HIS A 401 -11.47 -13.86 34.78
C HIS A 401 -10.86 -12.81 35.74
N HIS A 402 -10.78 -11.54 35.32
CA HIS A 402 -10.14 -10.46 36.06
C HIS A 402 -8.65 -10.70 36.34
N SER A 403 -8.02 -11.59 35.59
CA SER A 403 -6.61 -11.90 35.70
C SER A 403 -5.80 -10.98 34.77
N LEU A 404 -4.60 -10.58 35.21
CA LEU A 404 -3.74 -9.68 34.44
C LEU A 404 -2.72 -10.47 33.62
N SER A 405 -2.87 -10.43 32.30
CA SER A 405 -1.94 -11.04 31.37
C SER A 405 -0.57 -10.34 31.38
N SER A 406 0.50 -11.16 31.27
CA SER A 406 1.86 -10.69 31.00
C SER A 406 2.00 -10.07 29.60
N GLU A 407 1.02 -10.25 28.72
CA GLU A 407 1.01 -9.71 27.37
C GLU A 407 0.32 -8.34 27.28
N SER A 408 0.77 -7.40 28.11
CA SER A 408 0.17 -6.06 28.22
C SER A 408 1.21 -4.94 28.16
N PHE A 409 0.76 -3.72 27.87
CA PHE A 409 1.65 -2.56 27.95
C PHE A 409 2.15 -2.30 29.38
N ARG A 410 1.35 -2.60 30.40
CA ARG A 410 1.75 -2.59 31.80
C ARG A 410 2.96 -3.49 32.03
N ALA A 411 2.83 -4.77 31.67
CA ALA A 411 3.89 -5.76 31.86
C ALA A 411 5.17 -5.36 31.10
N LEU A 412 5.06 -4.85 29.87
CA LEU A 412 6.21 -4.36 29.10
C LEU A 412 6.88 -3.14 29.73
N SER A 413 6.09 -2.18 30.23
CA SER A 413 6.61 -0.96 30.85
C SER A 413 7.40 -1.29 32.11
N LEU A 414 6.88 -2.21 32.93
CA LEU A 414 7.56 -2.70 34.14
C LEU A 414 8.77 -3.57 33.80
N PHE A 415 8.67 -4.46 32.80
CA PHE A 415 9.79 -5.27 32.32
C PHE A 415 10.97 -4.39 31.87
N HIS A 416 10.69 -3.34 31.11
CA HIS A 416 11.74 -2.44 30.61
C HIS A 416 12.42 -1.60 31.69
N LEU A 417 11.77 -1.40 32.83
CA LEU A 417 12.35 -0.78 34.02
C LEU A 417 13.22 -1.76 34.82
N GLY A 418 13.06 -3.07 34.63
CA GLY A 418 13.81 -4.10 35.36
C GLY A 418 15.29 -4.21 34.98
N GLU A 419 16.09 -4.81 35.87
CA GLU A 419 17.56 -4.97 35.74
C GLU A 419 18.01 -5.72 34.47
N GLN A 420 17.13 -6.55 33.91
CA GLN A 420 17.44 -7.38 32.73
C GLN A 420 17.20 -6.64 31.40
N SER A 421 16.72 -5.40 31.45
CA SER A 421 16.37 -4.61 30.27
C SER A 421 17.59 -4.01 29.57
N LYS A 422 17.59 -4.02 28.25
CA LYS A 422 18.58 -3.33 27.40
C LYS A 422 18.19 -1.88 27.07
N VAL A 423 17.06 -1.42 27.60
CA VAL A 423 16.49 -0.10 27.30
C VAL A 423 16.99 0.91 28.36
N PRO A 424 17.43 2.12 27.98
CA PRO A 424 17.82 3.14 28.94
C PRO A 424 16.68 3.46 29.92
N THR A 425 17.01 3.60 31.21
CA THR A 425 16.03 3.85 32.29
C THR A 425 15.13 5.04 31.99
N ALA A 426 15.66 6.14 31.43
CA ALA A 426 14.86 7.31 31.06
C ALA A 426 13.79 7.00 30.00
N GLN A 427 14.11 6.14 29.04
CA GLN A 427 13.17 5.70 28.02
C GLN A 427 12.13 4.73 28.59
N ALA A 428 12.57 3.79 29.44
CA ALA A 428 11.67 2.87 30.15
C ALA A 428 10.67 3.62 31.04
N TYR A 429 11.16 4.61 31.80
CA TYR A 429 10.32 5.52 32.57
C TYR A 429 9.37 6.32 31.69
N GLY A 430 9.82 6.76 30.51
CA GLY A 430 8.95 7.42 29.53
C GLY A 430 7.77 6.55 29.10
N MET A 431 7.96 5.23 28.92
CA MET A 431 6.87 4.30 28.61
C MET A 431 5.93 4.12 29.79
N TYR A 432 6.46 3.92 31.00
CA TYR A 432 5.67 3.84 32.22
C TYR A 432 4.84 5.10 32.48
N LYS A 433 5.45 6.28 32.28
CA LYS A 433 4.77 7.57 32.35
C LYS A 433 3.58 7.62 31.39
N SER A 434 3.79 7.25 30.12
CA SER A 434 2.70 7.21 29.13
C SER A 434 1.60 6.21 29.49
N TYR A 435 1.94 5.07 30.08
CA TYR A 435 0.97 4.09 30.59
C TYR A 435 0.09 4.69 31.70
N ILE A 436 0.67 5.28 32.75
CA ILE A 436 -0.10 5.87 33.86
C ILE A 436 -0.96 7.06 33.38
N THR A 437 -0.42 7.91 32.51
CA THR A 437 -1.19 9.01 31.93
C THR A 437 -2.38 8.53 31.09
N LEU A 438 -2.23 7.40 30.37
CA LEU A 438 -3.33 6.80 29.61
C LEU A 438 -4.45 6.27 30.52
N LEU A 439 -4.11 5.67 31.66
CA LEU A 439 -5.11 5.29 32.66
C LEU A 439 -5.90 6.53 33.12
N GLY A 440 -5.20 7.67 33.28
CA GLY A 440 -5.82 8.97 33.56
C GLY A 440 -6.86 9.35 32.51
N HIS A 441 -6.48 9.35 31.24
CA HIS A 441 -7.39 9.68 30.14
C HIS A 441 -8.56 8.70 29.95
N LEU A 442 -8.46 7.48 30.45
CA LEU A 442 -9.55 6.51 30.46
C LEU A 442 -10.51 6.70 31.65
N GLY A 443 -10.12 7.47 32.67
CA GLY A 443 -10.89 7.63 33.91
C GLY A 443 -10.72 6.46 34.88
N ALA A 444 -9.62 5.70 34.77
CA ALA A 444 -9.38 4.50 35.57
C ALA A 444 -8.85 4.84 36.98
N LEU A 445 -9.70 5.47 37.80
CA LEU A 445 -9.36 6.00 39.12
C LEU A 445 -8.85 4.93 40.09
N ARG A 446 -9.60 3.82 40.21
CA ARG A 446 -9.28 2.72 41.14
C ARG A 446 -7.99 2.02 40.72
N THR A 447 -7.79 1.90 39.40
CA THR A 447 -6.57 1.35 38.82
C THR A 447 -5.37 2.25 39.12
N ILE A 448 -5.49 3.57 38.97
CA ILE A 448 -4.39 4.51 39.31
C ILE A 448 -4.02 4.39 40.78
N TRP A 449 -5.01 4.38 41.68
CA TRP A 449 -4.75 4.19 43.11
C TRP A 449 -4.03 2.87 43.39
N LYS A 450 -4.49 1.75 42.81
CA LYS A 450 -3.84 0.46 43.05
C LYS A 450 -2.44 0.38 42.45
N GLU A 451 -2.23 0.98 41.29
CA GLU A 451 -0.90 1.11 40.67
C GLU A 451 0.08 1.91 41.55
N TRP A 452 -0.40 2.88 42.32
CA TRP A 452 0.44 3.62 43.27
C TRP A 452 1.06 2.66 44.30
N HIS A 453 0.26 1.77 44.88
CA HIS A 453 0.78 0.83 45.90
C HIS A 453 1.57 -0.33 45.30
N VAL A 454 1.17 -0.84 44.14
CA VAL A 454 1.77 -2.04 43.53
C VAL A 454 3.04 -1.71 42.74
N SER A 455 3.02 -0.65 41.93
CA SER A 455 4.10 -0.37 40.99
C SER A 455 5.13 0.63 41.53
N ARG A 456 4.75 1.57 42.42
CA ARG A 456 5.70 2.54 43.00
C ARG A 456 6.95 1.89 43.58
N PRO A 457 6.89 0.82 44.42
CA PRO A 457 8.09 0.21 44.98
C PRO A 457 9.02 -0.42 43.94
N ILE A 458 8.48 -0.80 42.78
CA ILE A 458 9.25 -1.35 41.67
C ILE A 458 9.93 -0.19 40.93
N VAL A 459 9.18 0.85 40.58
CA VAL A 459 9.71 1.97 39.78
C VAL A 459 10.72 2.82 40.55
N THR A 460 10.50 3.07 41.85
CA THR A 460 11.43 3.85 42.69
C THR A 460 12.82 3.23 42.78
N ARG A 461 12.94 1.90 42.76
CA ARG A 461 14.23 1.18 42.77
C ARG A 461 15.12 1.52 41.57
N PHE A 462 14.52 1.90 40.44
CA PHE A 462 15.23 2.17 39.20
C PHE A 462 15.41 3.66 38.91
N LEU A 463 14.69 4.52 39.63
CA LEU A 463 14.84 5.96 39.54
C LEU A 463 15.96 6.47 40.45
N ASN A 464 16.50 7.64 40.14
CA ASN A 464 17.50 8.28 40.99
C ASN A 464 16.82 8.66 42.33
N PRO A 465 17.30 8.18 43.49
CA PRO A 465 16.61 8.31 44.77
C PRO A 465 16.35 9.75 45.22
N LYS A 466 17.09 10.73 44.70
CA LYS A 466 16.92 12.14 45.10
C LYS A 466 15.64 12.78 44.55
N ASP A 467 15.14 12.31 43.40
CA ASP A 467 14.00 12.92 42.70
C ASP A 467 12.91 11.87 42.36
N ALA A 468 13.07 10.62 42.81
CA ALA A 468 12.21 9.51 42.41
C ALA A 468 10.78 9.67 42.93
N ASP A 469 10.64 9.99 44.23
CA ASP A 469 9.34 10.14 44.89
C ASP A 469 8.58 11.35 44.35
N GLU A 470 9.22 12.52 44.31
CA GLU A 470 8.59 13.75 43.79
C GLU A 470 8.11 13.59 42.33
N ARG A 471 8.93 12.96 41.47
CA ARG A 471 8.55 12.74 40.06
C ARG A 471 7.41 11.75 39.89
N LEU A 472 7.29 10.77 40.79
CA LEU A 472 6.19 9.81 40.77
C LEU A 472 4.92 10.45 41.34
N GLU A 473 5.00 11.17 42.45
CA GLU A 473 3.88 11.95 43.02
C GLU A 473 3.28 12.87 41.95
N GLN A 474 4.11 13.69 41.31
CA GLN A 474 3.67 14.58 40.22
C GLN A 474 3.01 13.82 39.05
N LEU A 475 3.49 12.61 38.72
CA LEU A 475 2.90 11.80 37.64
C LEU A 475 1.51 11.28 38.03
N TYR A 476 1.37 10.75 39.23
CA TYR A 476 0.11 10.18 39.72
C TYR A 476 -0.93 11.27 39.98
N GLU A 477 -0.53 12.39 40.59
CA GLU A 477 -1.38 13.56 40.76
C GLU A 477 -1.88 14.11 39.41
N ALA A 478 -0.98 14.33 38.45
CA ALA A 478 -1.36 14.82 37.13
C ALA A 478 -2.32 13.85 36.41
N SER A 479 -2.07 12.53 36.54
CA SER A 479 -2.92 11.50 35.92
C SER A 479 -4.28 11.39 36.63
N LEU A 480 -4.32 11.57 37.95
CA LEU A 480 -5.53 11.64 38.76
C LEU A 480 -6.39 12.86 38.39
N GLN A 481 -5.78 14.03 38.21
CA GLN A 481 -6.49 15.23 37.76
C GLN A 481 -7.14 15.03 36.40
N ILE A 482 -6.44 14.36 35.46
CA ILE A 482 -7.00 13.98 34.16
C ILE A 482 -8.16 13.00 34.36
N ALA A 483 -7.99 11.97 35.19
CA ALA A 483 -9.03 11.00 35.48
C ALA A 483 -10.29 11.64 36.08
N LEU A 484 -10.13 12.59 37.02
CA LEU A 484 -11.25 13.31 37.63
C LEU A 484 -11.99 14.20 36.65
N ARG A 485 -11.32 14.78 35.65
CA ARG A 485 -12.00 15.52 34.58
C ARG A 485 -12.86 14.59 33.72
N VAL A 486 -12.41 13.36 33.48
CA VAL A 486 -13.17 12.33 32.74
C VAL A 486 -14.27 11.71 33.61
N ALA A 487 -14.03 11.54 34.91
CA ALA A 487 -14.97 10.94 35.85
C ALA A 487 -16.03 11.94 36.35
N ALA A 488 -15.80 13.25 36.30
CA ALA A 488 -16.82 14.25 36.65
C ALA A 488 -18.05 14.20 35.72
N SER A 489 -17.93 13.60 34.53
CA SER A 489 -19.06 13.24 33.66
C SER A 489 -19.74 11.90 34.00
N GLN A 490 -19.30 11.20 35.05
CA GLN A 490 -19.72 9.86 35.44
C GLN A 490 -20.29 9.88 36.86
N GLN A 491 -21.34 9.10 37.13
CA GLN A 491 -21.75 8.82 38.52
C GLN A 491 -20.71 7.89 39.14
N LEU A 492 -19.99 8.38 40.15
CA LEU A 492 -18.93 7.64 40.81
C LEU A 492 -19.55 6.60 41.76
N GLU A 493 -19.46 5.31 41.42
CA GLU A 493 -19.81 4.25 42.36
C GLU A 493 -18.76 4.18 43.47
N THR A 494 -19.14 4.60 44.68
CA THR A 494 -18.25 4.69 45.85
C THR A 494 -18.19 3.41 46.69
N SER A 495 -19.03 2.41 46.42
CA SER A 495 -18.95 1.12 47.10
C SER A 495 -17.78 0.30 46.54
N CYS A 496 -16.63 0.35 47.20
CA CYS A 496 -15.46 -0.49 46.91
C CYS A 496 -15.00 -1.19 48.19
N PRO A 497 -14.72 -2.50 48.17
CA PRO A 497 -14.02 -3.16 49.26
C PRO A 497 -12.61 -2.55 49.46
N PRO A 498 -12.10 -2.44 50.69
CA PRO A 498 -10.78 -1.85 50.95
C PRO A 498 -9.62 -2.71 50.42
N ASP A 499 -9.80 -4.04 50.32
CA ASP A 499 -8.75 -5.01 49.99
C ASP A 499 -8.76 -5.49 48.52
N MET A 500 -9.29 -4.68 47.60
CA MET A 500 -9.40 -5.11 46.19
C MET A 500 -8.05 -5.41 45.54
N GLU A 501 -7.98 -6.49 44.77
CA GLU A 501 -6.82 -6.79 43.93
C GLU A 501 -6.76 -5.86 42.70
N LEU A 502 -5.58 -5.73 42.08
CA LEU A 502 -5.42 -4.88 40.88
C LEU A 502 -6.34 -5.30 39.73
N GLY A 503 -6.54 -6.61 39.54
CA GLY A 503 -7.48 -7.13 38.53
C GLY A 503 -8.92 -6.68 38.78
N GLU A 504 -9.35 -6.68 40.05
CA GLU A 504 -10.70 -6.24 40.44
C GLU A 504 -10.88 -4.73 40.26
N CYS A 505 -9.87 -3.92 40.61
CA CYS A 505 -9.90 -2.48 40.36
C CYS A 505 -10.04 -2.16 38.87
N VAL A 506 -9.26 -2.86 38.03
CA VAL A 506 -9.33 -2.72 36.57
C VAL A 506 -10.69 -3.17 36.02
N ALA A 507 -11.27 -4.25 36.55
CA ALA A 507 -12.58 -4.73 36.14
C ALA A 507 -13.69 -3.71 36.42
N MET A 508 -13.69 -3.11 37.62
CA MET A 508 -14.64 -2.06 37.97
C MET A 508 -14.48 -0.83 37.07
N ASP A 509 -13.24 -0.39 36.82
CA ASP A 509 -12.98 0.74 35.94
C ASP A 509 -13.38 0.42 34.49
N TYR A 510 -13.16 -0.81 34.01
CA TYR A 510 -13.58 -1.27 32.68
C TYR A 510 -15.10 -1.14 32.46
N HIS A 511 -15.89 -1.53 33.45
CA HIS A 511 -17.35 -1.39 33.40
C HIS A 511 -17.82 0.05 33.66
N SER A 512 -16.98 0.89 34.27
CA SER A 512 -17.26 2.31 34.51
C SER A 512 -17.01 3.21 33.29
N ILE A 513 -16.31 2.72 32.25
CA ILE A 513 -16.03 3.50 31.04
C ILE A 513 -17.33 3.90 30.32
N ARG A 514 -17.49 5.20 30.08
CA ARG A 514 -18.62 5.83 29.36
C ARG A 514 -18.16 6.49 28.04
N PRO A 515 -19.07 6.77 27.09
CA PRO A 515 -18.70 7.49 25.88
C PRO A 515 -18.20 8.89 26.24
N GLN A 516 -17.19 9.38 25.52
CA GLN A 516 -16.70 10.75 25.70
C GLN A 516 -17.44 11.64 24.69
N ASP A 517 -18.28 12.54 25.17
CA ASP A 517 -19.04 13.44 24.31
C ASP A 517 -18.09 14.31 23.48
N GLY A 518 -18.33 14.37 22.17
CA GLY A 518 -17.53 15.10 21.20
C GLY A 518 -17.64 16.63 21.31
N ASP A 519 -18.42 17.14 22.26
CA ASP A 519 -18.80 18.56 22.36
C ASP A 519 -17.69 19.47 22.93
N PHE A 520 -16.56 18.92 23.38
CA PHE A 520 -15.37 19.73 23.70
C PHE A 520 -14.68 20.36 22.46
N LYS A 521 -15.21 20.20 21.24
CA LYS A 521 -14.58 20.67 19.98
C LYS A 521 -14.99 22.06 19.48
N MET A 522 -15.80 22.83 20.21
CA MET A 522 -16.29 24.14 19.76
C MET A 522 -16.06 25.25 20.80
N ASN A 523 -14.79 25.62 21.04
CA ASN A 523 -14.40 27.01 21.36
C ASN A 523 -12.87 27.09 21.49
N ASP A 524 -12.16 27.22 20.38
CA ASP A 524 -10.93 28.01 20.35
C ASP A 524 -10.53 28.29 18.89
N GLY A 525 -11.26 29.24 18.31
CA GLY A 525 -11.00 29.76 16.97
C GLY A 525 -10.45 31.18 17.00
N ARG A 526 -9.22 31.39 17.50
CA ARG A 526 -8.39 32.53 17.03
C ARG A 526 -6.91 32.47 17.47
N GLY A 527 -6.02 32.33 16.48
CA GLY A 527 -4.78 33.11 16.40
C GLY A 527 -3.49 32.53 17.01
N THR A 528 -2.69 31.88 16.14
CA THR A 528 -1.22 31.87 16.08
C THR A 528 -0.41 32.60 17.18
N ALA A 529 0.31 31.83 18.00
CA ALA A 529 1.76 31.93 18.24
C ALA A 529 2.17 30.79 19.19
N GLY A 530 3.38 30.25 19.03
CA GLY A 530 3.87 29.12 19.83
C GLY A 530 3.73 29.35 21.33
N SER A 531 2.94 28.50 21.98
CA SER A 531 2.93 28.37 23.43
C SER A 531 3.05 26.89 23.75
N SER A 532 4.24 26.51 24.22
CA SER A 532 4.40 25.34 25.07
C SER A 532 3.35 25.47 26.17
N ILE A 533 2.43 24.51 26.29
CA ILE A 533 1.49 24.45 27.42
C ILE A 533 2.31 24.24 28.69
N THR A 534 2.80 25.34 29.26
CA THR A 534 3.10 25.45 30.67
C THR A 534 1.76 25.40 31.38
N VAL A 535 1.54 24.30 32.09
CA VAL A 535 0.53 24.20 33.14
C VAL A 535 0.87 25.30 34.15
N THR A 536 0.14 26.41 34.13
CA THR A 536 0.21 27.45 35.15
C THR A 536 -1.20 27.77 35.61
N ASP A 537 -1.41 27.56 36.91
CA ASP A 537 -2.48 28.08 37.78
C ASP A 537 -3.93 27.88 37.34
N GLU A 538 -4.40 26.62 37.43
CA GLU A 538 -5.69 26.38 38.06
C GLU A 538 -5.39 25.91 39.49
N SER A 539 -5.92 26.63 40.48
CA SER A 539 -5.85 26.37 41.93
C SER A 539 -5.57 24.91 42.28
N SER A 540 -4.51 24.65 43.06
CA SER A 540 -4.19 23.34 43.63
C SER A 540 -5.43 22.76 44.30
N LEU A 541 -6.10 21.85 43.61
CA LEU A 541 -7.09 21.00 44.24
C LEU A 541 -6.32 20.18 45.25
N ASP A 542 -6.67 20.29 46.54
CA ASP A 542 -6.16 19.41 47.58
C ASP A 542 -6.66 17.99 47.24
N LEU A 543 -5.82 17.24 46.51
CA LEU A 543 -6.10 15.86 46.15
C LEU A 543 -5.95 14.98 47.40
N PRO A 544 -6.80 13.95 47.55
CA PRO A 544 -6.71 13.07 48.70
C PRO A 544 -5.40 12.29 48.65
N SER A 545 -4.79 12.10 49.81
CA SER A 545 -3.55 11.32 49.90
C SER A 545 -3.80 9.91 49.38
N PHE A 546 -2.89 9.42 48.54
CA PHE A 546 -2.93 8.03 48.07
C PHE A 546 -2.69 7.01 49.21
N ASP A 547 -2.32 7.45 50.43
CA ASP A 547 -2.13 6.55 51.57
C ASP A 547 -3.46 6.13 52.25
N LEU A 548 -4.58 6.74 51.86
CA LEU A 548 -5.91 6.36 52.36
C LEU A 548 -6.38 5.02 51.78
N PRO A 549 -7.14 4.21 52.54
CA PRO A 549 -7.85 3.03 52.02
C PRO A 549 -8.72 3.38 50.80
N LEU A 550 -8.90 2.43 49.88
CA LEU A 550 -9.57 2.68 48.60
C LEU A 550 -10.99 3.23 48.76
N ASP A 551 -11.75 2.76 49.73
CA ASP A 551 -13.13 3.19 50.02
C ASP A 551 -13.19 4.63 50.57
N GLU A 552 -12.31 4.96 51.52
CA GLU A 552 -12.17 6.32 52.06
C GLU A 552 -11.67 7.28 50.97
N TRP A 553 -10.67 6.87 50.19
CA TRP A 553 -10.11 7.63 49.09
C TRP A 553 -11.15 7.94 48.00
N MET A 554 -11.95 6.96 47.60
CA MET A 554 -13.03 7.15 46.63
C MET A 554 -14.13 8.09 47.16
N THR A 555 -14.40 8.07 48.47
CA THR A 555 -15.37 8.96 49.12
C THR A 555 -14.87 10.41 49.12
N GLU A 556 -13.59 10.65 49.42
CA GLU A 556 -12.99 11.98 49.34
C GLU A 556 -12.97 12.52 47.91
N LEU A 557 -12.65 11.67 46.92
CA LEU A 557 -12.71 12.05 45.51
C LEU A 557 -14.12 12.41 45.05
N GLU A 558 -15.15 11.69 45.52
CA GLU A 558 -16.53 12.04 45.23
C GLU A 558 -16.89 13.41 45.82
N GLY A 559 -16.45 13.68 47.05
CA GLY A 559 -16.60 14.99 47.70
C GLY A 559 -16.00 16.13 46.86
N ILE A 560 -14.78 15.94 46.35
CA ILE A 560 -14.08 16.91 45.49
C ILE A 560 -14.81 17.07 44.15
N SER A 561 -15.28 15.98 43.54
CA SER A 561 -16.01 16.03 42.27
C SER A 561 -17.36 16.75 42.40
N ARG A 562 -18.04 16.62 43.53
CA ARG A 562 -19.33 17.31 43.80
C ARG A 562 -19.17 18.80 44.12
N GLN A 563 -18.00 19.21 44.61
CA GLN A 563 -17.70 20.62 44.89
C GLN A 563 -17.31 21.41 43.63
N ARG A 564 -17.08 20.75 42.50
CA ARG A 564 -16.89 21.43 41.21
C ARG A 564 -18.21 22.09 40.80
N PRO A 565 -18.27 23.42 40.65
CA PRO A 565 -19.43 24.04 40.00
C PRO A 565 -19.51 23.46 38.59
N SER A 566 -20.65 22.89 38.23
CA SER A 566 -20.96 22.60 36.84
C SER A 566 -20.83 23.91 36.08
N SER A 567 -19.74 24.07 35.31
CA SER A 567 -19.61 25.18 34.37
C SER A 567 -20.69 24.99 33.33
N SER A 568 -21.85 25.61 33.59
CA SER A 568 -22.95 25.71 32.65
C SER A 568 -22.47 26.55 31.47
N HIS A 569 -22.14 25.91 30.35
CA HIS A 569 -22.14 26.55 29.02
C HIS A 569 -22.53 25.54 27.95
#